data_AF-A0A9P5R2P1-F1
#
_entry.id   AF-A0A9P5R2P1-F1
#
_cell.length_a   1.000
_cell.length_b   1.000
_cell.length_c   1.000
_cell.angle_alpha   90.00
_cell.angle_beta   90.00
_cell.angle_gamma   90.00
#
_symmetry.space_group_name_H-M   'P 1'
#
loop_
_entity.id
_entity.type
_entity.pdbx_description
1 polymer ?
#
loop_
_entity_poly.entity_id
_entity_poly.type
_entity_poly.pdbx_seq_one_letter_code
_entity_poly.pdbx_strand_id
1 'polypeptide(L)'
;MKFTNVLLALAAVTVSSVSAQFTNLVNGATYPIQYDASNYTINPHPMCIGKEFCLTARGIFSAPLIEGATFDIIGMFLGRYFYTDNGELCAVLAASG
;
A
#
# COMPACT_ATOMS: atom_id res chain seq x y z
N MET A 1 8.34 -27.02 -41.07
CA MET A 1 7.40 -26.40 -40.10
C MET A 1 7.88 -26.70 -38.71
N LYS A 2 8.28 -25.70 -37.90
CA LYS A 2 8.48 -25.72 -36.41
C LYS A 2 9.42 -24.57 -35.98
N PHE A 3 9.02 -23.32 -36.17
CA PHE A 3 9.68 -22.16 -35.52
C PHE A 3 8.67 -21.10 -35.03
N THR A 4 7.37 -21.39 -35.07
CA THR A 4 6.31 -20.46 -34.70
C THR A 4 5.81 -20.58 -33.26
N ASN A 5 6.27 -21.58 -32.49
CA ASN A 5 5.71 -21.85 -31.15
C ASN A 5 6.39 -21.12 -29.98
N VAL A 6 7.51 -20.42 -30.19
CA VAL A 6 8.22 -19.75 -29.08
C VAL A 6 7.75 -18.31 -28.87
N LEU A 7 7.27 -17.65 -29.93
CA LEU A 7 6.75 -16.27 -29.83
C LEU A 7 5.35 -16.18 -29.19
N LEU A 8 4.59 -17.28 -29.12
CA LEU A 8 3.30 -17.35 -28.43
C LEU A 8 3.42 -17.46 -26.90
N ALA A 9 4.59 -17.87 -26.37
CA ALA A 9 4.80 -17.95 -24.93
C ALA A 9 5.10 -16.58 -24.30
N LEU A 10 5.62 -15.62 -25.07
CA LEU A 10 5.89 -14.26 -24.58
C LEU A 10 4.68 -13.32 -24.68
N ALA A 11 3.69 -13.66 -25.51
CA ALA A 11 2.42 -12.93 -25.61
C ALA A 11 1.41 -13.30 -24.51
N ALA A 12 1.67 -14.35 -23.72
CA ALA A 12 0.81 -14.73 -22.59
C ALA A 12 1.13 -13.99 -21.29
N VAL A 13 2.23 -13.21 -21.24
CA VAL A 13 2.58 -12.39 -20.06
C VAL A 13 1.81 -11.07 -20.04
N THR A 14 1.33 -10.59 -21.19
CA THR A 14 0.68 -9.27 -21.33
C THR A 14 -0.80 -9.23 -20.94
N VAL A 15 -1.40 -10.35 -20.52
CA VAL A 15 -2.81 -10.39 -20.04
C VAL A 15 -2.92 -10.92 -18.61
N SER A 16 -1.83 -10.91 -17.86
CA SER A 16 -1.93 -10.91 -16.39
C SER A 16 -2.33 -9.51 -15.91
N SER A 17 -3.47 -9.01 -16.42
CA SER A 17 -4.28 -7.97 -15.80
C SER A 17 -4.97 -8.51 -14.53
N VAL A 18 -4.25 -9.33 -13.76
CA VAL A 18 -4.49 -9.42 -12.33
C VAL A 18 -3.98 -8.09 -11.80
N SER A 19 -4.77 -7.03 -12.03
CA SER A 19 -4.67 -5.84 -11.19
C SER A 19 -4.70 -6.41 -9.78
N ALA A 20 -3.60 -6.32 -9.05
CA ALA A 20 -3.60 -6.59 -7.63
C ALA A 20 -4.59 -5.56 -7.06
N GLN A 21 -5.86 -5.95 -6.98
CA GLN A 21 -6.90 -5.11 -6.43
C GLN A 21 -6.63 -5.14 -4.93
N PHE A 22 -5.99 -4.08 -4.45
CA PHE A 22 -5.83 -3.85 -3.02
C PHE A 22 -7.21 -3.55 -2.46
N THR A 23 -7.88 -4.57 -1.92
CA THR A 23 -9.29 -4.51 -1.56
C THR A 23 -9.54 -4.32 -0.06
N ASN A 24 -8.60 -4.67 0.81
CA ASN A 24 -8.87 -4.66 2.25
C ASN A 24 -7.78 -3.93 3.03
N LEU A 25 -8.20 -2.91 3.78
CA LEU A 25 -7.42 -2.34 4.87
C LEU A 25 -7.77 -3.11 6.14
N VAL A 26 -6.77 -3.68 6.78
CA VAL A 26 -6.91 -4.43 8.03
C VAL A 26 -5.87 -3.90 9.00
N ASN A 27 -6.26 -3.72 10.26
CA ASN A 27 -5.30 -3.37 11.31
C ASN A 27 -4.38 -4.58 11.57
N GLY A 28 -3.11 -4.46 11.18
CA GLY A 28 -2.08 -5.48 11.39
C GLY A 28 -1.22 -5.24 12.64
N ALA A 29 -1.52 -4.24 13.47
CA ALA A 29 -0.71 -3.90 14.62
C ALA A 29 -0.81 -4.99 15.70
N THR A 30 0.34 -5.38 16.24
CA THR A 30 0.42 -6.18 17.46
C THR A 30 0.59 -5.23 18.64
N TYR A 31 -0.21 -5.40 19.70
CA TYR A 31 -0.30 -4.48 20.83
C TYR A 31 1.06 -4.09 21.44
N PRO A 32 1.21 -2.89 22.03
CA PRO A 32 0.16 -1.87 22.26
C PRO A 32 -0.10 -0.96 21.05
N ILE A 33 -1.38 -0.74 20.72
CA ILE A 33 -1.82 0.13 19.62
C ILE A 33 -2.05 1.54 20.16
N GLN A 34 -1.29 2.52 19.66
CA GLN A 34 -1.42 3.92 20.08
C GLN A 34 -2.40 4.73 19.22
N TYR A 35 -2.64 4.30 17.99
CA TYR A 35 -3.64 4.87 17.08
C TYR A 35 -4.67 3.82 16.74
N ASP A 36 -5.90 4.02 17.24
CA ASP A 36 -7.03 3.15 16.91
C ASP A 36 -7.88 3.81 15.83
N ALA A 37 -7.80 3.29 14.62
CA ALA A 37 -8.57 3.79 13.50
C ALA A 37 -9.91 3.08 13.43
N SER A 38 -10.98 3.86 13.56
CA SER A 38 -12.36 3.38 13.54
C SER A 38 -12.91 3.23 12.12
N ASN A 39 -12.34 3.94 11.14
CA ASN A 39 -12.79 3.88 9.75
C ASN A 39 -11.65 4.20 8.78
N TYR A 40 -11.63 3.46 7.67
CA TYR A 40 -10.77 3.74 6.54
C TYR A 40 -11.57 3.71 5.24
N THR A 41 -11.32 4.66 4.35
CA THR A 41 -11.87 4.68 3.00
C THR A 41 -10.75 4.90 1.99
N ILE A 42 -10.83 4.19 0.86
CA ILE A 42 -9.96 4.39 -0.30
C ILE A 42 -10.86 4.81 -1.47
N ASN A 43 -10.43 5.79 -2.25
CA ASN A 43 -11.13 6.18 -3.47
C ASN A 43 -10.13 6.52 -4.59
N PRO A 44 -10.21 5.91 -5.79
CA PRO A 44 -11.13 4.85 -6.17
C PRO A 44 -10.82 3.52 -5.49
N HIS A 45 -11.87 2.73 -5.24
CA HIS A 45 -11.76 1.38 -4.70
C HIS A 45 -12.38 0.34 -5.64
N PRO A 46 -11.64 -0.70 -6.07
CA PRO A 46 -10.22 -0.97 -5.76
C PRO A 46 -9.28 0.06 -6.40
N MET A 47 -8.06 0.18 -5.87
CA MET A 47 -7.02 1.05 -6.46
C MET A 47 -6.64 0.57 -7.86
N CYS A 48 -6.41 1.50 -8.78
CA CYS A 48 -6.03 1.23 -10.16
C CYS A 48 -4.59 1.69 -10.43
N ILE A 49 -3.81 0.87 -11.15
CA ILE A 49 -2.44 1.20 -11.55
C ILE A 49 -2.44 2.47 -12.41
N GLY A 50 -1.53 3.40 -12.11
CA GLY A 50 -1.38 4.66 -12.86
C GLY A 50 -2.52 5.65 -12.65
N LYS A 51 -3.33 5.46 -11.60
CA LYS A 51 -4.37 6.41 -11.18
C LYS A 51 -4.05 6.93 -9.79
N GLU A 52 -4.35 8.21 -9.57
CA GLU A 52 -4.32 8.79 -8.24
C GLU A 52 -5.38 8.12 -7.37
N PHE A 53 -5.07 7.96 -6.09
CA PHE A 53 -5.99 7.47 -5.08
C PHE A 53 -5.91 8.36 -3.85
N CYS A 54 -7.00 8.41 -3.11
CA CYS A 54 -7.10 9.06 -1.82
C CYS A 54 -7.39 8.00 -0.76
N LEU A 55 -6.52 7.91 0.25
CA LEU A 55 -6.73 7.12 1.45
C LEU A 55 -7.13 8.07 2.57
N THR A 56 -8.32 7.88 3.13
CA THR A 56 -8.77 8.61 4.32
C THR A 56 -8.86 7.65 5.49
N ALA A 57 -8.18 7.97 6.60
CA ALA A 57 -8.26 7.25 7.85
C ALA A 57 -8.83 8.18 8.93
N ARG A 58 -9.72 7.66 9.77
CA ARG A 58 -10.23 8.36 10.97
C ARG A 58 -10.01 7.48 12.18
N GLY A 59 -9.50 8.07 13.25
CA GLY A 59 -9.14 7.33 14.44
C GLY A 59 -8.87 8.24 15.63
N ILE A 60 -8.54 7.60 16.75
CA ILE A 60 -8.21 8.25 18.01
C ILE A 60 -6.80 7.84 18.39
N PHE A 61 -5.98 8.83 18.75
CA PHE A 61 -4.70 8.60 19.38
C PHE A 61 -4.89 8.50 20.89
N SER A 62 -4.35 7.44 21.49
CA SER A 62 -4.32 7.25 22.95
C SER A 62 -3.20 8.05 23.63
N ALA A 63 -2.21 8.48 22.85
CA ALA A 63 -1.11 9.33 23.29
C ALA A 63 -0.81 10.42 22.22
N PRO A 64 -0.29 11.59 22.60
CA PRO A 64 0.12 12.60 21.64
C PRO A 64 1.18 12.08 20.65
N LEU A 65 1.10 12.50 19.39
CA LEU A 65 2.21 12.37 18.45
C LEU A 65 3.33 13.34 18.88
N ILE A 66 4.51 12.80 19.12
CA ILE A 66 5.68 13.56 19.56
C ILE A 66 6.74 13.59 18.44
N GLU A 67 7.61 14.60 18.49
CA GLU A 67 8.75 14.74 17.59
C GLU A 67 9.64 13.49 17.66
N GLY A 68 10.07 13.01 16.48
CA GLY A 68 10.86 11.78 16.36
C GLY A 68 10.01 10.52 16.16
N ALA A 69 8.68 10.64 16.09
CA ALA A 69 7.83 9.56 15.63
C ALA A 69 8.21 9.20 14.18
N THR A 70 8.28 7.91 13.87
CA THR A 70 8.60 7.42 12.53
C THR A 70 7.45 6.62 11.93
N PHE A 71 7.47 6.45 10.62
CA PHE A 71 6.60 5.51 9.91
C PHE A 71 7.44 4.61 9.01
N ASP A 72 6.94 3.39 8.79
CA ASP A 72 7.48 2.43 7.85
C ASP A 72 6.39 2.01 6.86
N ILE A 73 6.74 1.94 5.57
CA ILE A 73 5.91 1.43 4.50
C ILE A 73 6.60 0.21 3.92
N ILE A 74 5.91 -0.93 3.96
CA ILE A 74 6.43 -2.19 3.45
C ILE A 74 5.51 -2.71 2.36
N GLY A 75 6.05 -2.82 1.14
CA GLY A 75 5.40 -3.49 0.01
C GLY A 75 5.86 -4.94 -0.10
N MET A 76 4.92 -5.88 -0.02
CA MET A 76 5.16 -7.31 -0.22
C MET A 76 4.36 -7.85 -1.41
N PHE A 77 5.02 -8.63 -2.27
CA PHE A 77 4.39 -9.28 -3.42
C PHE A 77 4.84 -10.73 -3.47
N LEU A 78 3.88 -11.66 -3.47
CA LEU A 78 4.13 -13.11 -3.45
C LEU A 78 5.12 -13.54 -2.34
N GLY A 79 4.98 -12.98 -1.15
CA GLY A 79 5.83 -13.29 0.01
C GLY A 79 7.25 -12.69 -0.04
N ARG A 80 7.53 -11.81 -1.00
CA ARG A 80 8.82 -11.11 -1.12
C ARG A 80 8.63 -9.61 -0.88
N TYR A 81 9.50 -9.03 -0.06
CA TYR A 81 9.59 -7.58 0.08
C TYR A 81 10.13 -6.99 -1.22
N PHE A 82 9.38 -6.07 -1.83
CA PHE A 82 9.77 -5.39 -3.07
C PHE A 82 9.89 -3.87 -2.89
N TYR A 83 9.39 -3.35 -1.77
CA TYR A 83 9.46 -1.94 -1.42
C TYR A 83 9.57 -1.80 0.10
N THR A 84 10.48 -0.96 0.56
CA THR A 84 10.57 -0.54 1.95
C THR A 84 10.95 0.92 1.96
N ASP A 85 10.21 1.71 2.70
CA ASP A 85 10.41 3.14 2.84
C ASP A 85 10.07 3.55 4.26
N ASN A 86 10.78 4.55 4.77
CA ASN A 86 10.63 4.99 6.14
C ASN A 86 11.00 6.46 6.29
N GLY A 87 10.40 7.12 7.28
CA GLY A 87 10.64 8.53 7.50
C GLY A 87 10.16 9.03 8.84
N GLU A 88 10.48 10.28 9.13
CA GLU A 88 9.99 10.99 10.31
C GLU A 88 8.57 11.49 10.03
N LEU A 89 7.64 11.10 10.89
CA LEU A 89 6.21 11.27 10.69
C LEU A 89 5.81 12.74 10.76
N CYS A 90 6.35 13.50 11.72
CA CYS A 90 6.02 14.91 11.89
C CYS A 90 6.49 15.76 10.70
N ALA A 91 7.64 15.45 10.11
CA ALA A 91 8.21 16.11 8.94
C ALA A 91 7.34 15.87 7.70
N VAL A 92 6.87 14.64 7.50
CA VAL A 92 5.95 14.33 6.38
C VAL A 92 4.61 15.03 6.56
N LEU A 93 4.05 15.03 7.77
CA LEU A 93 2.80 15.74 8.06
C LEU A 93 2.94 17.25 7.87
N ALA A 94 4.07 17.84 8.27
CA ALA A 94 4.35 19.26 8.10
C ALA A 94 4.56 19.65 6.63
N ALA A 95 5.21 18.79 5.84
CA ALA A 95 5.41 19.01 4.40
C ALA A 95 4.11 18.85 3.58
N SER A 96 3.13 18.14 4.13
CA SER A 96 1.81 17.91 3.52
C SER A 96 0.77 18.97 3.90
N GLY A 97 1.17 19.98 4.69
CA GLY A 97 0.34 21.08 5.20
C GLY A 97 0.21 22.27 4.24
#